data_AF-A0A2P2KFC8-F1
#
_entry.id   AF-A0A2P2KFC8-F1
#
_cell.length_a   1.000
_cell.length_b   1.000
_cell.length_c   1.000
_cell.angle_alpha   90.00
_cell.angle_beta   90.00
_cell.angle_gamma   90.00
#
_symmetry.space_group_name_H-M   'P 1'
#
loop_
_entity.id
_entity.type
_entity.pdbx_description
1 polymer ?
#
loop_
_entity_poly.entity_id
_entity_poly.type
_entity_poly.pdbx_seq_one_letter_code
_entity_poly.pdbx_strand_id
1 'polypeptide(L)'
;MNPVPFTAAPPPPWPQMVPPYPSPSSGFWGNRNVHERLRELQDTLALAKAMQKELEVLVTMRDNAGPAEDEKMASIDVGFSKYLEDKKIDLGMQAFHSVNAANSLMSKLRAQLEPFRFVVDERTPWEEKSAAVRLSEKLLKSKRNKLWRKRKGKRIAEMRAKEREEFDKADRAADEWRAREIAKDVAQVKVVKRTFHSN
;
A
#
# COMPACT_ATOMS: atom_id res chain seq x y z
N MET A 1 27.85 69.85 -26.55
CA MET A 1 26.76 69.03 -27.10
C MET A 1 26.82 67.67 -26.44
N ASN A 2 25.86 67.36 -25.56
CA ASN A 2 25.77 66.04 -24.90
C ASN A 2 25.21 65.00 -25.88
N PRO A 3 25.73 63.76 -25.90
CA PRO A 3 25.12 62.69 -26.69
C PRO A 3 23.79 62.25 -26.07
N VAL A 4 22.78 62.08 -26.92
CA VAL A 4 21.45 61.62 -26.55
C VAL A 4 21.52 60.12 -26.19
N PRO A 5 20.92 59.66 -25.07
CA PRO A 5 20.95 58.24 -24.71
C PRO A 5 20.08 57.41 -25.68
N PHE A 6 20.62 56.30 -26.18
CA PHE A 6 19.84 55.28 -26.87
C PHE A 6 18.88 54.62 -25.87
N THR A 7 17.58 54.79 -26.06
CA THR A 7 16.55 54.02 -25.37
C THR A 7 16.24 52.76 -26.18
N ALA A 8 16.60 51.59 -25.65
CA ALA A 8 16.22 50.30 -26.23
C ALA A 8 14.69 50.11 -26.10
N ALA A 9 14.02 49.78 -27.21
CA ALA A 9 12.60 49.46 -27.20
C ALA A 9 12.34 48.17 -26.37
N PRO A 10 11.21 48.10 -25.63
CA PRO A 10 10.87 46.91 -24.86
C PRO A 10 10.67 45.70 -25.80
N PRO A 11 11.09 44.49 -25.38
CA PRO A 11 10.89 43.28 -26.19
C PRO A 11 9.40 43.05 -26.44
N PRO A 12 9.02 42.52 -27.62
CA PRO A 12 7.62 42.24 -27.93
C PRO A 12 7.02 41.30 -26.86
N PRO A 13 5.76 41.52 -26.45
CA PRO A 13 5.10 40.64 -25.49
C PRO A 13 5.04 39.24 -26.09
N TRP A 14 5.65 38.27 -25.40
CA TRP A 14 5.48 36.86 -25.70
C TRP A 14 3.97 36.56 -25.77
N PRO A 15 3.49 35.80 -26.78
CA PRO A 15 2.12 35.33 -26.78
C PRO A 15 1.85 34.67 -25.44
N GLN A 16 0.80 35.11 -24.73
CA GLN A 16 0.39 34.47 -23.50
C GLN A 16 0.15 32.99 -23.82
N MET A 17 1.05 32.11 -23.37
CA MET A 17 0.83 30.67 -23.42
C MET A 17 -0.40 30.42 -22.57
N VAL A 18 -1.55 30.30 -23.24
CA VAL A 18 -2.77 29.82 -22.62
C VAL A 18 -2.40 28.48 -21.97
N PRO A 19 -2.61 28.29 -20.65
CA PRO A 19 -2.37 26.99 -20.03
C PRO A 19 -3.08 25.93 -20.89
N PRO A 20 -2.41 24.85 -21.31
CA PRO A 20 -3.06 23.78 -22.02
C PRO A 20 -4.30 23.41 -21.21
N TYR A 21 -5.47 23.47 -21.85
CA TYR A 21 -6.73 23.03 -21.25
C TYR A 21 -6.43 21.71 -20.51
N PRO A 22 -6.68 21.60 -19.19
CA PRO A 22 -6.39 20.36 -18.50
C PRO A 22 -7.19 19.28 -19.22
N SER A 23 -6.47 18.35 -19.86
CA SER A 23 -7.10 17.25 -20.57
C SER A 23 -8.14 16.63 -19.64
N PRO A 24 -9.38 16.37 -20.09
CA PRO A 24 -10.45 15.79 -19.26
C PRO A 24 -10.04 14.50 -18.51
N SER A 25 -8.96 13.87 -18.95
CA SER A 25 -8.35 12.66 -18.40
C SER A 25 -7.28 12.90 -17.31
N SER A 26 -6.88 14.16 -17.03
CA SER A 26 -6.01 14.52 -15.90
C SER A 26 -6.55 14.04 -14.54
N GLY A 27 -7.88 13.90 -14.43
CA GLY A 27 -8.53 13.35 -13.24
C GLY A 27 -8.27 11.84 -13.02
N PHE A 28 -8.12 11.05 -14.08
CA PHE A 28 -7.94 9.60 -13.95
C PHE A 28 -6.66 9.26 -13.21
N TRP A 29 -5.53 9.87 -13.62
CA TRP A 29 -4.19 9.67 -13.02
C TRP A 29 -4.03 10.26 -11.61
N GLY A 30 -5.11 10.75 -11.00
CA GLY A 30 -5.14 11.09 -9.59
C GLY A 30 -4.94 9.86 -8.71
N ASN A 31 -4.06 9.94 -7.70
CA ASN A 31 -3.72 8.79 -6.84
C ASN A 31 -4.95 8.07 -6.24
N ARG A 32 -5.92 8.83 -5.72
CA ARG A 32 -7.15 8.26 -5.16
C ARG A 32 -7.98 7.52 -6.22
N ASN A 33 -8.11 8.11 -7.41
CA ASN A 33 -8.92 7.58 -8.49
C ASN A 33 -8.29 6.31 -9.08
N VAL A 34 -6.99 6.31 -9.39
CA VAL A 34 -6.28 5.10 -9.84
C VAL A 34 -6.36 3.99 -8.79
N HIS A 35 -6.19 4.32 -7.51
CA HIS A 35 -6.28 3.33 -6.42
C HIS A 35 -7.67 2.71 -6.30
N GLU A 36 -8.73 3.52 -6.37
CA GLU A 36 -10.11 3.04 -6.35
C GLU A 36 -10.43 2.16 -7.58
N ARG A 37 -10.02 2.59 -8.78
CA ARG A 37 -10.21 1.80 -10.01
C ARG A 37 -9.46 0.47 -9.97
N LEU A 38 -8.23 0.45 -9.46
CA LEU A 38 -7.48 -0.80 -9.29
C LEU A 38 -8.12 -1.72 -8.25
N ARG A 39 -8.73 -1.18 -7.19
CA ARG A 39 -9.50 -1.97 -6.22
C ARG A 39 -10.73 -2.59 -6.88
N GLU A 40 -11.55 -1.79 -7.56
CA GLU A 40 -12.73 -2.29 -8.28
C GLU A 40 -12.38 -3.33 -9.34
N LEU A 41 -11.26 -3.16 -10.03
CA LEU A 41 -10.73 -4.13 -10.99
C LEU A 41 -10.32 -5.43 -10.28
N GLN A 42 -9.65 -5.34 -9.13
CA GLN A 42 -9.28 -6.51 -8.33
C GLN A 42 -10.51 -7.29 -7.85
N ASP A 43 -11.56 -6.60 -7.38
CA ASP A 43 -12.81 -7.21 -6.96
C ASP A 43 -13.53 -7.88 -8.14
N THR A 44 -13.55 -7.21 -9.30
CA THR A 44 -14.17 -7.75 -10.52
C THR A 44 -13.39 -8.97 -11.05
N LEU A 45 -12.06 -8.99 -10.94
CA LEU A 45 -11.23 -10.16 -11.27
C LEU A 45 -11.46 -11.32 -10.30
N ALA A 46 -11.66 -11.05 -9.01
CA ALA A 46 -12.00 -12.09 -8.04
C ALA A 46 -13.34 -12.74 -8.39
N LEU A 47 -14.34 -11.93 -8.76
CA LEU A 47 -15.64 -12.41 -9.24
C LEU A 47 -15.51 -13.19 -10.57
N ALA A 48 -14.66 -12.72 -11.50
CA ALA A 48 -14.37 -13.42 -12.75
C ALA A 48 -13.84 -14.84 -12.50
N LYS A 49 -12.90 -14.98 -11.56
CA LYS A 49 -12.31 -16.26 -11.18
C LYS A 49 -13.33 -17.18 -10.51
N ALA A 50 -14.23 -16.64 -9.70
CA ALA A 50 -15.32 -17.41 -9.11
C ALA A 50 -16.29 -17.92 -10.21
N MET A 51 -16.68 -17.04 -11.14
CA MET A 51 -17.53 -17.38 -12.28
C MET A 51 -16.89 -18.42 -13.20
N GLN A 52 -15.57 -18.33 -13.41
CA GLN A 52 -14.83 -19.34 -14.17
C GLN A 52 -14.98 -20.73 -13.54
N LYS A 53 -14.83 -20.85 -12.22
CA LYS A 53 -15.00 -22.14 -11.52
C LYS A 53 -16.43 -22.67 -11.61
N GLU A 54 -17.43 -21.79 -11.50
CA GLU A 54 -18.83 -22.19 -11.68
C GLU A 54 -19.07 -22.75 -13.09
N LEU A 55 -18.53 -22.09 -14.13
CA LEU A 55 -18.63 -22.58 -15.50
C LEU A 55 -17.89 -23.91 -15.71
N GLU A 56 -16.73 -24.09 -15.08
CA GLU A 56 -15.98 -25.37 -15.11
C GLU A 56 -16.83 -26.50 -14.51
N VAL A 57 -17.49 -26.27 -13.38
CA VAL A 57 -18.42 -27.23 -12.74
C VAL A 57 -19.63 -27.54 -13.62
N LEU A 58 -20.23 -26.53 -14.25
CA LEU A 58 -21.34 -26.74 -15.18
C LEU A 58 -20.94 -27.58 -16.40
N VAL A 59 -19.71 -27.41 -16.89
CA VAL A 59 -19.16 -28.22 -17.99
C VAL A 59 -18.96 -29.67 -17.55
N THR A 60 -18.38 -29.92 -16.37
CA THR A 60 -18.19 -31.30 -15.86
C THR A 60 -19.52 -32.01 -15.62
N MET A 61 -20.52 -31.30 -15.08
CA MET A 61 -21.88 -31.83 -14.89
C MET A 61 -22.57 -32.18 -16.21
N ARG A 62 -22.42 -31.34 -17.23
CA ARG A 62 -23.03 -31.57 -18.55
C ARG A 62 -22.39 -32.77 -19.26
N ASP A 63 -21.08 -32.89 -19.19
CA ASP A 63 -20.32 -33.86 -19.98
C ASP A 63 -20.31 -35.28 -19.36
N ASN A 64 -20.95 -35.49 -18.19
CA ASN A 64 -20.89 -36.73 -17.39
C ASN A 64 -19.44 -37.24 -17.22
N ALA A 65 -18.47 -36.34 -17.31
CA ALA A 65 -17.07 -36.65 -17.14
C ALA A 65 -16.88 -37.09 -15.69
N GLY A 66 -16.20 -38.21 -15.48
CA GLY A 66 -15.96 -38.78 -14.15
C GLY A 66 -15.40 -37.76 -13.15
N PRO A 67 -15.47 -38.07 -11.84
CA PRO A 67 -15.24 -37.12 -10.77
C PRO A 67 -13.95 -36.34 -10.99
N ALA A 68 -14.03 -35.01 -10.86
CA ALA A 68 -12.90 -34.11 -11.04
C ALA A 68 -11.69 -34.60 -10.24
N GLU A 69 -10.51 -34.66 -10.86
CA GLU A 69 -9.27 -35.12 -10.22
C GLU A 69 -8.86 -34.24 -9.01
N ASP A 70 -9.46 -33.05 -8.85
CA ASP A 70 -9.29 -32.17 -7.71
C ASP A 70 -10.38 -32.38 -6.66
N GLU A 71 -10.01 -32.88 -5.47
CA GLU A 71 -10.89 -33.10 -4.32
C GLU A 71 -11.73 -31.86 -3.97
N LYS A 72 -11.20 -30.64 -4.17
CA LYS A 72 -11.97 -29.41 -3.92
C LYS A 72 -13.02 -29.17 -4.98
N MET A 73 -12.72 -29.44 -6.24
CA MET A 73 -13.72 -29.34 -7.32
C MET A 73 -14.80 -30.41 -7.15
N ALA A 74 -14.45 -31.63 -6.78
CA ALA A 74 -15.42 -32.69 -6.50
C ALA A 74 -16.37 -32.32 -5.35
N SER A 75 -15.85 -31.70 -4.27
CA SER A 75 -16.70 -31.21 -3.18
C SER A 75 -17.62 -30.06 -3.60
N ILE A 76 -17.16 -29.19 -4.51
CA ILE A 76 -17.98 -28.08 -5.05
C ILE A 76 -19.05 -28.63 -6.00
N ASP A 77 -18.70 -29.59 -6.85
CA ASP A 77 -19.58 -30.24 -7.82
C ASP A 77 -20.77 -30.91 -7.12
N VAL A 78 -20.51 -31.73 -6.08
CA VAL A 78 -21.58 -32.39 -5.29
C VAL A 78 -22.46 -31.37 -4.57
N GLY A 79 -21.87 -30.33 -3.98
CA GLY A 79 -22.62 -29.28 -3.28
C GLY A 79 -23.48 -28.42 -4.22
N PHE A 80 -22.97 -28.13 -5.42
CA PHE A 80 -23.64 -27.34 -6.44
C PHE A 80 -24.78 -28.13 -7.09
N SER A 81 -24.58 -29.42 -7.38
CA SER A 81 -25.61 -30.31 -7.92
C SER A 81 -26.80 -30.41 -6.96
N LYS A 82 -26.51 -30.69 -5.68
CA LYS A 82 -27.54 -30.72 -4.63
C LYS A 82 -28.29 -29.39 -4.52
N TYR A 83 -27.59 -28.27 -4.63
CA TYR A 83 -28.24 -26.94 -4.61
C TYR A 83 -29.20 -26.74 -5.78
N LEU A 84 -28.82 -27.15 -6.99
CA LEU A 84 -29.68 -27.05 -8.17
C LEU A 84 -30.93 -27.93 -8.02
N GLU A 85 -30.78 -29.15 -7.50
CA GLU A 85 -31.90 -30.05 -7.19
C GLU A 85 -32.84 -29.46 -6.13
N ASP A 86 -32.28 -29.00 -4.99
CA ASP A 86 -33.03 -28.41 -3.88
C ASP A 86 -33.84 -27.18 -4.33
N LYS A 87 -33.29 -26.40 -5.27
CA LYS A 87 -33.93 -25.20 -5.83
C LYS A 87 -34.74 -25.45 -7.09
N LYS A 88 -34.78 -26.69 -7.60
CA LYS A 88 -35.43 -27.06 -8.87
C LYS A 88 -35.00 -26.18 -10.04
N ILE A 89 -33.72 -25.84 -10.09
CA ILE A 89 -33.14 -25.03 -11.15
C ILE A 89 -32.74 -25.97 -12.29
N ASP A 90 -33.25 -25.69 -13.49
CA ASP A 90 -32.84 -26.40 -14.70
C ASP A 90 -31.36 -26.11 -15.03
N LEU A 91 -30.59 -27.17 -15.29
CA LEU A 91 -29.17 -27.08 -15.58
C LEU A 91 -28.90 -26.26 -16.85
N GLY A 92 -29.74 -26.41 -17.89
CA GLY A 92 -29.62 -25.66 -19.14
C GLY A 92 -29.88 -24.17 -18.94
N MET A 93 -30.91 -23.84 -18.17
CA MET A 93 -31.24 -22.46 -17.78
C MET A 93 -30.14 -21.83 -16.92
N GLN A 94 -29.59 -22.56 -15.93
CA GLN A 94 -28.45 -22.10 -15.14
C GLN A 94 -27.23 -21.84 -16.04
N ALA A 95 -26.87 -22.78 -16.90
CA ALA A 95 -25.75 -22.61 -17.82
C ALA A 95 -25.91 -21.38 -18.73
N PHE A 96 -27.11 -21.13 -19.24
CA PHE A 96 -27.41 -19.92 -20.01
C PHE A 96 -27.22 -18.65 -19.19
N HIS A 97 -27.72 -18.62 -17.94
CA HIS A 97 -27.54 -17.47 -17.05
C HIS A 97 -26.07 -17.23 -16.67
N SER A 98 -25.31 -18.28 -16.35
CA SER A 98 -23.89 -18.18 -16.00
C SER A 98 -23.06 -17.66 -17.17
N VAL A 99 -23.32 -18.11 -18.41
CA VAL A 99 -22.67 -17.57 -19.62
C VAL A 99 -23.01 -16.10 -19.85
N ASN A 100 -24.27 -15.70 -19.68
CA ASN A 100 -24.67 -14.29 -19.80
C ASN A 100 -24.02 -13.41 -18.72
N ALA A 101 -23.96 -13.90 -17.48
CA ALA A 101 -23.28 -13.22 -16.38
C ALA A 101 -21.78 -13.07 -16.68
N ALA A 102 -21.13 -14.12 -17.20
CA ALA A 102 -19.74 -14.07 -17.62
C ALA A 102 -19.49 -13.07 -18.76
N ASN A 103 -20.38 -13.00 -19.76
CA ASN A 103 -20.29 -12.03 -20.85
C ASN A 103 -20.44 -10.58 -20.35
N SER A 104 -21.38 -10.33 -19.43
CA SER A 104 -21.54 -9.02 -18.79
C SER A 104 -20.29 -8.63 -17.99
N LEU A 105 -19.74 -9.58 -17.24
CA LEU A 105 -18.53 -9.36 -16.46
C LEU A 105 -17.30 -9.12 -17.33
N MET A 106 -17.14 -9.84 -18.44
CA MET A 106 -16.10 -9.59 -19.44
C MET A 106 -16.23 -8.19 -20.05
N SER A 107 -17.45 -7.75 -20.34
CA SER A 107 -17.71 -6.41 -20.86
C SER A 107 -17.35 -5.33 -19.82
N LYS A 108 -17.66 -5.58 -18.55
CA LYS A 108 -17.25 -4.71 -17.43
C LYS A 108 -15.72 -4.66 -17.29
N LEU A 109 -15.04 -5.79 -17.34
CA LEU A 109 -13.56 -5.84 -17.29
C LEU A 109 -12.93 -5.04 -18.43
N ARG A 110 -13.45 -5.17 -19.66
CA ARG A 110 -12.98 -4.36 -20.80
C ARG A 110 -13.15 -2.87 -20.54
N ALA A 111 -14.32 -2.45 -20.06
CA ALA A 111 -14.59 -1.05 -19.73
C ALA A 111 -13.67 -0.52 -18.60
N GLN A 112 -13.39 -1.33 -17.58
CA GLN A 112 -12.47 -0.96 -16.50
C GLN A 112 -11.01 -0.86 -16.95
N LEU A 113 -10.61 -1.66 -17.94
CA LEU A 113 -9.26 -1.65 -18.50
C LEU A 113 -9.05 -0.52 -19.52
N GLU A 114 -10.10 -0.01 -20.14
CA GLU A 114 -10.03 1.02 -21.19
C GLU A 114 -9.17 2.24 -20.80
N PRO A 115 -9.32 2.84 -19.60
CA PRO A 115 -8.51 3.98 -19.19
C PRO A 115 -7.01 3.67 -19.04
N PHE A 116 -6.63 2.41 -18.87
CA PHE A 116 -5.23 2.01 -18.75
C PHE A 116 -4.56 1.80 -20.11
N ARG A 117 -5.35 1.66 -21.20
CA ARG A 117 -4.81 1.48 -22.55
C ARG A 117 -3.93 2.63 -23.01
N PHE A 118 -4.21 3.83 -22.50
CA PHE A 118 -3.43 5.05 -22.75
C PHE A 118 -1.93 4.94 -22.42
N VAL A 119 -1.55 4.02 -21.53
CA VAL A 119 -0.14 3.77 -21.21
C VAL A 119 0.55 2.93 -22.27
N VAL A 120 -0.18 2.01 -22.89
CA VAL A 120 0.35 1.01 -23.82
C VAL A 120 0.22 1.46 -25.27
N ASP A 121 -0.80 2.26 -25.59
CA ASP A 121 -1.03 2.73 -26.95
C ASP A 121 -0.04 3.84 -27.34
N GLU A 122 0.67 3.61 -28.45
CA GLU A 122 1.61 4.55 -29.03
C GLU A 122 0.92 5.85 -29.48
N ARG A 123 -0.34 5.77 -29.92
CA ARG A 123 -1.13 6.90 -30.45
C ARG A 123 -1.69 7.83 -29.38
N THR A 124 -1.49 7.51 -28.10
CA THR A 124 -2.03 8.29 -26.99
C THR A 124 -1.35 9.67 -26.88
N PRO A 125 -2.11 10.74 -26.56
CA PRO A 125 -1.56 12.05 -26.23
C PRO A 125 -0.46 11.96 -25.16
N TRP A 126 0.59 12.76 -25.32
CA TRP A 126 1.75 12.75 -24.41
C TRP A 126 1.38 13.20 -23.00
N GLU A 127 0.32 14.00 -22.85
CA GLU A 127 -0.21 14.47 -21.57
C GLU A 127 -0.57 13.29 -20.66
N GLU A 128 -1.25 12.27 -21.19
CA GLU A 128 -1.65 11.07 -20.45
C GLU A 128 -0.45 10.23 -20.03
N LYS A 129 0.50 10.04 -20.96
CA LYS A 129 1.75 9.33 -20.69
C LYS A 129 2.54 10.05 -19.59
N SER A 130 2.64 11.37 -19.66
CA SER A 130 3.33 12.18 -18.67
C SER A 130 2.65 12.13 -17.30
N ALA A 131 1.31 12.13 -17.26
CA ALA A 131 0.54 12.03 -16.03
C ALA A 131 0.74 10.67 -15.34
N ALA A 132 0.73 9.57 -16.11
CA ALA A 132 1.04 8.23 -15.63
C ALA A 132 2.47 8.14 -15.07
N VAL A 133 3.46 8.70 -15.78
CA VAL A 133 4.87 8.74 -15.31
C VAL A 133 4.97 9.52 -14.00
N ARG A 134 4.41 10.74 -13.95
CA ARG A 134 4.41 11.57 -12.72
C ARG A 134 3.75 10.88 -11.54
N LEU A 135 2.66 10.12 -11.77
CA LEU A 135 2.03 9.32 -10.75
C LEU A 135 2.99 8.25 -10.22
N SER A 136 3.63 7.49 -11.12
CA SER A 136 4.57 6.42 -10.75
C SER A 136 5.76 6.97 -9.94
N GLU A 137 6.32 8.11 -10.34
CA GLU A 137 7.40 8.79 -9.62
C GLU A 137 6.97 9.23 -8.22
N LYS A 138 5.76 9.80 -8.08
CA LYS A 138 5.19 10.17 -6.77
C LYS A 138 5.06 8.94 -5.86
N LEU A 139 4.61 7.81 -6.39
CA LEU A 139 4.52 6.55 -5.65
C LEU A 139 5.90 6.06 -5.19
N LEU A 140 6.90 6.04 -6.07
CA LEU A 140 8.27 5.64 -5.73
C LEU A 140 8.89 6.59 -4.69
N LYS A 141 8.72 7.90 -4.87
CA LYS A 141 9.17 8.92 -3.91
C LYS A 141 8.52 8.73 -2.55
N SER A 142 7.22 8.45 -2.51
CA SER A 142 6.47 8.17 -1.27
C SER A 142 7.01 6.92 -0.56
N LYS A 143 7.21 5.81 -1.28
CA LYS A 143 7.81 4.58 -0.75
C LYS A 143 9.20 4.84 -0.16
N ARG A 144 10.07 5.53 -0.90
CA ARG A 144 11.43 5.90 -0.46
C ARG A 144 11.38 6.76 0.79
N ASN A 145 10.55 7.80 0.82
CA ASN A 145 10.41 8.70 1.96
C ASN A 145 9.89 7.97 3.22
N LYS A 146 8.94 7.03 3.06
CA LYS A 146 8.45 6.20 4.18
C LYS A 146 9.58 5.38 4.80
N LEU A 147 10.40 4.71 3.97
CA LEU A 147 11.55 3.92 4.44
C LEU A 147 12.62 4.80 5.08
N TRP A 148 12.89 5.97 4.50
CA TRP A 148 13.85 6.92 5.06
C TRP A 148 13.41 7.44 6.42
N ARG A 149 12.14 7.84 6.58
CA ARG A 149 11.57 8.26 7.87
C ARG A 149 11.66 7.16 8.92
N LYS A 150 11.37 5.90 8.57
CA LYS A 150 11.55 4.75 9.46
C LYS A 150 12.99 4.61 9.92
N ARG A 151 13.95 4.65 9.00
CA ARG A 151 15.39 4.55 9.32
C ARG A 151 15.87 5.72 10.20
N LYS A 152 15.43 6.95 9.90
CA LYS A 152 15.75 8.13 10.71
C LYS A 152 15.18 8.00 12.13
N GLY A 153 13.91 7.61 12.25
CA GLY A 153 13.27 7.37 13.54
C GLY A 153 13.99 6.32 14.38
N LYS A 154 14.43 5.22 13.75
CA LYS A 154 15.22 4.16 14.42
C LYS A 154 16.53 4.71 15.00
N ARG A 155 17.30 5.45 14.20
CA ARG A 155 18.57 6.06 14.67
C ARG A 155 18.36 7.02 15.84
N ILE A 156 17.29 7.84 15.79
CA ILE A 156 16.96 8.75 16.89
C ILE A 156 16.61 7.98 18.16
N ALA A 157 15.83 6.90 18.04
CA ALA A 157 15.48 6.05 19.17
C ALA A 157 16.71 5.35 19.78
N GLU A 158 17.62 4.85 18.94
CA GLU A 158 18.90 4.25 19.36
C GLU A 158 19.77 5.25 20.12
N MET A 159 19.92 6.49 19.61
CA MET A 159 20.66 7.55 20.30
C MET A 159 20.06 7.88 21.67
N ARG A 160 18.74 8.04 21.75
CA ARG A 160 18.03 8.29 23.01
C ARG A 160 18.11 7.12 23.99
N ALA A 161 18.19 5.88 23.50
CA ALA A 161 18.36 4.72 24.35
C ALA A 161 19.75 4.71 24.99
N LYS A 162 20.81 4.99 24.21
CA LYS A 162 22.17 5.11 24.72
C LYS A 162 22.31 6.21 25.78
N GLU A 163 21.72 7.37 25.52
CA GLU A 163 21.69 8.48 26.48
C GLU A 163 21.02 8.06 27.81
N ARG A 164 19.88 7.37 27.75
CA ARG A 164 19.23 6.82 28.96
C ARG A 164 20.11 5.80 29.68
N GLU A 165 20.75 4.89 28.96
CA GLU A 165 21.66 3.91 29.56
C GLU A 165 22.85 4.58 30.27
N GLU A 166 23.34 5.70 29.75
CA GLU A 166 24.40 6.51 30.38
C GLU A 166 23.91 7.16 31.66
N PHE A 167 22.69 7.72 31.67
CA PHE A 167 22.07 8.23 32.89
C PHE A 167 21.86 7.12 33.93
N ASP A 168 21.30 5.98 33.53
CA ASP A 168 21.10 4.85 34.43
C ASP A 168 22.42 4.32 35.01
N LYS A 169 23.52 4.39 34.26
CA LYS A 169 24.87 4.05 34.75
C LYS A 169 25.35 5.06 35.79
N ALA A 170 25.15 6.35 35.54
CA ALA A 170 25.53 7.40 36.47
C ALA A 170 24.73 7.30 37.79
N ASP A 171 23.43 7.05 37.70
CA ASP A 171 22.56 6.85 38.86
C ASP A 171 23.00 5.64 39.69
N ARG A 172 23.25 4.50 39.04
CA ARG A 172 23.80 3.31 39.74
C ARG A 172 25.14 3.61 40.42
N ALA A 173 26.05 4.31 39.73
CA ALA A 173 27.34 4.67 40.31
C ALA A 173 27.19 5.59 41.53
N ALA A 174 26.23 6.53 41.49
CA ALA A 174 25.94 7.42 42.60
C ALA A 174 25.31 6.67 43.79
N ASP A 175 24.40 5.73 43.53
CA ASP A 175 23.82 4.85 44.55
C ASP A 175 24.89 3.97 45.20
N GLU A 176 25.77 3.37 44.39
CA GLU A 176 26.90 2.59 44.88
C GLU A 176 27.86 3.42 45.74
N TRP A 177 28.16 4.65 45.31
CA TRP A 177 29.00 5.55 46.09
C TRP A 177 28.36 5.91 47.43
N ARG A 178 27.07 6.24 47.44
CA ARG A 178 26.30 6.50 48.67
C ARG A 178 26.30 5.28 49.59
N ALA A 179 26.11 4.08 49.05
CA ALA A 179 26.14 2.85 49.84
C ALA A 179 27.51 2.61 50.49
N ARG A 180 28.60 2.91 49.79
CA ARG A 180 29.97 2.80 50.33
C ARG A 180 30.23 3.77 51.47
N GLU A 181 29.81 5.02 51.34
CA GLU A 181 29.98 6.02 52.41
C GLU A 181 29.15 5.66 53.65
N ILE A 182 27.89 5.25 53.47
CA ILE A 182 27.07 4.76 54.59
C ILE A 182 27.72 3.56 55.28
N ALA A 183 28.26 2.60 54.52
CA ALA A 183 28.94 1.43 55.08
C ALA A 183 30.19 1.84 55.89
N LYS A 184 30.94 2.82 55.42
CA LYS A 184 32.13 3.37 56.09
C LYS A 184 31.74 4.06 57.41
N ASP A 185 30.72 4.90 57.39
CA ASP A 185 30.21 5.58 58.58
C ASP A 185 29.71 4.58 59.63
N VAL A 186 28.93 3.57 59.20
CA VAL A 186 28.46 2.48 60.07
C VAL A 186 29.64 1.69 60.68
N ALA A 187 30.71 1.45 59.90
CA ALA A 187 31.90 0.80 60.40
C ALA A 187 32.62 1.65 61.45
N GLN A 188 32.76 2.95 61.22
CA GLN A 188 33.37 3.88 62.19
C GLN A 188 32.58 3.95 63.49
N VAL A 189 31.25 4.09 63.42
CA VAL A 189 30.37 4.09 64.61
C VAL A 189 30.51 2.78 65.40
N LYS A 190 30.62 1.63 64.72
CA LYS A 190 30.85 0.34 65.37
C LYS A 190 32.20 0.27 66.09
N VAL A 191 33.27 0.81 65.50
CA VAL A 191 34.59 0.85 66.14
C VAL A 191 34.55 1.73 67.38
N VAL A 192 34.03 2.96 67.27
CA VAL A 192 33.88 3.89 68.40
C VAL A 192 33.05 3.26 69.53
N LYS A 193 31.94 2.59 69.18
CA LYS A 193 31.11 1.90 70.16
C LYS A 193 31.87 0.77 70.86
N ARG A 194 32.65 -0.04 70.13
CA ARG A 194 33.48 -1.11 70.73
C ARG A 194 34.56 -0.55 71.65
N THR A 195 35.24 0.52 71.25
CA THR A 195 36.28 1.14 72.09
C THR A 195 35.70 1.78 73.36
N PHE A 196 34.47 2.30 73.29
CA PHE A 196 33.78 2.83 74.48
C PHE A 196 33.30 1.76 75.47
N HIS A 197 33.05 0.52 75.03
CA HIS A 197 32.62 -0.58 75.90
C HIS A 197 33.79 -1.46 76.40
N SER A 198 35.02 -1.17 75.97
CA SER A 198 36.25 -1.86 76.41
C SER A 198 37.08 -1.07 77.44
N ASN A 199 36.65 0.13 77.81
CA ASN A 199 37.14 0.91 78.95
C ASN A 199 36.12 0.85 80.09
#